data_AF-A0A9E8HIZ7-F1
#
_entry.id   AF-A0A9E8HIZ7-F1
#
_cell.length_a   1.000
_cell.length_b   1.000
_cell.length_c   1.000
_cell.angle_alpha   90.00
_cell.angle_beta   90.00
_cell.angle_gamma   90.00
#
_symmetry.space_group_name_H-M   'P 1'
#
loop_
_entity.id
_entity.type
_entity.pdbx_description
1 polymer ?
#
loop_
_entity_poly.entity_id
_entity_poly.type
_entity_poly.pdbx_seq_one_letter_code
_entity_poly.pdbx_strand_id
1 'polypeptide(L)'
;MLDQEYTGDINIILGKSDFLWRNALFEYKDDQEIENLIMAGRRSTWPRISMIRNATAIGRALDQILAELDQKELAESHVSHKKHITPIA
;
A
#
# COMPACT_ATOMS: atom_id res chain seq x y z
N MET A 1 -11.64 20.39 14.25
CA MET A 1 -11.20 19.79 12.98
C MET A 1 -10.09 18.81 13.32
N LEU A 2 -10.18 17.55 12.91
CA LEU A 2 -9.10 16.58 13.11
C LEU A 2 -8.04 16.86 12.05
N ASP A 3 -6.97 17.55 12.44
CA ASP A 3 -5.73 17.57 11.67
C ASP A 3 -5.20 16.13 11.62
N GLN A 4 -5.51 15.43 10.52
CA GLN A 4 -4.82 14.19 10.21
C GLN A 4 -3.52 14.56 9.51
N GLU A 5 -2.43 14.60 10.26
CA GLU A 5 -1.08 14.71 9.74
C GLU A 5 -0.73 13.38 9.04
N TYR A 6 -0.82 13.37 7.71
CA TYR A 6 -0.54 12.19 6.90
C TYR A 6 0.93 12.14 6.51
N THR A 7 1.69 11.25 7.15
CA THR A 7 3.14 11.08 6.91
C THR A 7 3.47 9.97 5.90
N GLY A 8 2.45 9.32 5.30
CA GLY A 8 2.61 8.23 4.34
C GLY A 8 2.47 6.84 4.97
N ASP A 9 3.09 6.60 6.13
CA ASP A 9 3.00 5.32 6.83
C ASP A 9 1.80 5.24 7.76
N ILE A 10 1.09 4.10 7.73
CA ILE A 10 -0.06 3.84 8.60
C ILE A 10 0.26 2.66 9.51
N ASN A 11 0.64 2.96 10.75
CA ASN A 11 0.89 1.94 11.76
C ASN A 11 -0.43 1.38 12.32
N ILE A 12 -0.58 0.05 12.40
CA ILE A 12 -1.69 -0.62 13.09
C ILE A 12 -1.09 -1.39 14.25
N ILE A 13 -1.26 -0.87 15.46
CA ILE A 13 -0.66 -1.42 16.69
C ILE A 13 -1.80 -1.85 17.61
N LEU A 14 -1.64 -3.00 18.25
CA LEU A 14 -2.59 -3.49 19.25
C LEU A 14 -2.55 -2.63 20.52
N GLY A 15 -3.68 -2.54 21.21
CA GLY A 15 -3.70 -1.98 22.56
C GLY A 15 -2.85 -2.84 23.50
N LYS A 16 -2.19 -2.22 24.48
CA LYS A 16 -1.35 -2.93 25.46
C LYS A 16 -2.10 -4.06 26.18
N SER A 17 -3.41 -3.89 26.40
CA SER A 17 -4.28 -4.89 27.03
C SER A 17 -4.66 -6.05 26.12
N ASP A 18 -4.60 -5.87 24.80
CA ASP A 18 -4.97 -6.89 23.81
C ASP A 18 -3.76 -7.75 23.38
N PHE A 19 -2.54 -7.41 23.84
CA PHE A 19 -1.32 -8.12 23.53
C PHE A 19 -0.76 -8.87 24.75
N LEU A 20 -0.57 -10.18 24.59
CA LEU A 20 0.16 -11.02 25.53
C LEU A 20 1.47 -11.45 24.88
N TRP A 21 2.58 -11.41 25.63
CA TRP A 21 3.91 -11.78 25.11
C TRP A 21 3.96 -13.18 24.50
N ARG A 22 3.18 -14.11 25.06
CA ARG A 22 3.04 -15.48 24.55
C ARG A 22 2.50 -15.53 23.11
N ASN A 23 1.65 -14.57 22.72
CA ASN A 23 1.11 -14.48 21.36
C ASN A 23 2.21 -14.23 20.31
N ALA A 24 3.33 -13.59 20.69
CA ALA A 24 4.46 -13.40 19.79
C ALA A 24 5.23 -14.70 19.49
N LEU A 25 5.03 -15.72 20.32
CA LEU A 25 5.57 -17.07 20.13
C LEU A 25 4.53 -18.03 19.53
N PHE A 26 3.39 -17.50 19.07
CA PHE A 26 2.26 -18.28 18.54
C PHE A 26 1.71 -19.31 19.53
N GLU A 27 1.83 -19.06 20.83
CA GLU A 27 1.33 -19.96 21.87
C GLU A 27 -0.01 -19.40 22.41
N TYR A 28 -1.07 -20.16 22.21
CA TYR A 28 -2.45 -19.79 22.55
C TYR A 28 -3.06 -20.87 23.44
N LYS A 29 -3.89 -20.45 24.40
CA LYS A 29 -4.56 -21.36 25.33
C LYS A 29 -5.73 -22.09 24.67
N ASP A 30 -6.46 -21.38 23.83
CA ASP A 30 -7.65 -21.85 23.13
C ASP A 30 -7.92 -20.99 21.88
N ASP A 31 -8.88 -21.43 21.06
CA ASP A 31 -9.31 -20.71 19.86
C ASP A 31 -9.94 -19.34 20.19
N GLN A 32 -10.51 -19.19 21.40
CA GLN A 32 -11.12 -17.93 21.82
C GLN A 32 -10.08 -16.82 21.98
N GLU A 33 -8.87 -17.15 22.44
CA GLU A 33 -7.74 -16.23 22.50
C GLU A 33 -7.34 -15.71 21.11
N ILE A 34 -7.39 -16.58 20.10
CA ILE A 34 -7.11 -16.23 18.70
C ILE A 34 -8.21 -15.29 18.17
N GLU A 35 -9.48 -15.63 18.38
CA GLU A 35 -10.61 -14.78 17.96
C GLU A 35 -10.58 -13.40 18.63
N ASN A 36 -10.23 -13.34 19.90
CA ASN A 36 -10.06 -12.08 20.63
C ASN A 36 -8.93 -11.22 20.04
N LEU A 37 -7.82 -11.84 19.65
CA LEU A 37 -6.69 -11.15 19.01
C LEU A 37 -7.07 -10.63 17.63
N ILE A 38 -7.83 -11.41 16.83
CA ILE A 38 -8.38 -10.97 15.54
C ILE A 38 -9.29 -9.76 15.75
N MET A 39 -10.19 -9.80 16.73
CA MET A 39 -11.09 -8.70 17.04
C MET A 39 -10.35 -7.46 17.56
N ALA A 40 -9.26 -7.63 18.31
CA ALA A 40 -8.38 -6.53 18.68
C ALA A 40 -7.72 -5.88 17.46
N GLY A 41 -7.22 -6.69 16.52
CA GLY A 41 -6.68 -6.20 15.25
C GLY A 41 -7.71 -5.37 14.48
N ARG A 42 -8.94 -5.89 14.33
CA ARG A 42 -10.06 -5.16 13.68
C ARG A 42 -10.33 -3.81 14.35
N ARG A 43 -10.42 -3.77 15.68
CA ARG A 43 -10.64 -2.55 16.47
C ARG A 43 -9.53 -1.52 16.25
N SER A 44 -8.26 -1.95 16.23
CA SER A 44 -7.11 -1.08 15.93
C SER A 44 -7.14 -0.55 14.49
N THR A 45 -7.67 -1.32 13.53
CA THR A 45 -7.76 -0.92 12.12
C THR A 45 -8.89 0.05 11.83
N TRP A 46 -10.06 -0.09 12.44
CA TRP A 46 -11.25 0.75 12.15
C TRP A 46 -10.99 2.26 12.11
N PRO A 47 -10.29 2.88 13.10
CA PRO A 47 -10.01 4.32 13.06
C PRO A 47 -9.01 4.73 11.96
N ARG A 48 -8.35 3.76 11.30
CA ARG A 48 -7.34 3.98 10.25
C ARG A 48 -7.89 3.82 8.83
N ILE A 49 -9.15 3.38 8.68
CA ILE A 49 -9.74 3.09 7.35
C ILE A 49 -9.71 4.29 6.39
N SER A 50 -9.98 5.50 6.87
CA SER A 50 -9.92 6.70 6.03
C SER A 50 -8.50 6.97 5.51
N MET A 51 -7.50 6.84 6.38
CA MET A 51 -6.10 7.00 6.01
C MET A 51 -5.68 5.91 5.02
N ILE A 52 -6.04 4.65 5.26
CA ILE A 52 -5.74 3.52 4.36
C ILE A 52 -6.34 3.78 2.97
N ARG A 53 -7.59 4.27 2.92
CA ARG A 53 -8.25 4.64 1.66
C ARG A 53 -7.48 5.73 0.92
N ASN A 54 -7.09 6.80 1.62
CA ASN A 54 -6.37 7.91 1.01
C ASN A 54 -4.99 7.48 0.52
N ALA A 55 -4.25 6.73 1.33
CA ALA A 55 -2.97 6.13 0.95
C ALA A 55 -3.09 5.29 -0.33
N THR A 56 -4.11 4.42 -0.37
CA THR A 56 -4.36 3.56 -1.53
C THR A 56 -4.72 4.37 -2.77
N ALA A 57 -5.52 5.43 -2.62
CA ALA A 57 -5.89 6.30 -3.74
C ALA A 57 -4.68 7.05 -4.29
N ILE A 58 -3.82 7.58 -3.42
CA ILE A 58 -2.56 8.22 -3.81
C ILE A 58 -1.65 7.23 -4.53
N GLY A 59 -1.46 6.03 -3.97
CA GLY A 59 -0.64 4.98 -4.59
C GLY A 59 -1.10 4.64 -6.01
N ARG A 60 -2.40 4.39 -6.19
CA ARG A 60 -2.99 4.12 -7.52
C ARG A 60 -2.81 5.26 -8.51
N ALA A 61 -2.90 6.51 -8.04
CA ALA A 61 -2.70 7.67 -8.90
C ALA A 61 -1.23 7.76 -9.35
N LEU A 62 -0.28 7.49 -8.45
CA LEU A 62 1.15 7.45 -8.79
C LEU A 62 1.45 6.30 -9.76
N ASP A 63 0.90 5.11 -9.53
CA ASP A 63 1.04 3.96 -10.44
C ASP A 63 0.53 4.29 -11.84
N GLN A 64 -0.62 4.97 -11.94
CA GLN A 64 -1.16 5.41 -13.22
C GLN A 64 -0.22 6.41 -13.92
N ILE A 65 0.29 7.41 -13.19
CA ILE A 65 1.21 8.40 -13.76
C ILE A 65 2.48 7.72 -14.29
N LEU A 66 3.04 6.78 -13.53
CA LEU A 66 4.22 6.03 -13.96
C LEU A 66 3.92 5.22 -15.24
N ALA A 67 2.80 4.50 -15.28
CA ALA A 67 2.41 3.73 -16.46
C ALA A 67 2.22 4.62 -17.71
N GLU A 68 1.67 5.83 -17.55
CA GLU A 68 1.53 6.80 -18.64
C GLU A 68 2.88 7.34 -19.14
N LEU A 69 3.85 7.56 -18.24
CA LEU A 69 5.20 7.98 -18.60
C LEU A 69 5.95 6.88 -19.34
N ASP A 70 5.91 5.65 -18.84
CA ASP A 70 6.55 4.48 -19.47
C ASP A 70 6.00 4.25 -20.89
N GLN A 71 4.69 4.41 -21.09
CA GLN A 71 4.06 4.29 -22.42
C GLN A 71 4.52 5.39 -23.38
N LYS A 72 4.66 6.63 -22.90
CA LYS A 72 5.16 7.75 -23.71
C LYS A 72 6.61 7.53 -24.13
N GLU A 73 7.47 7.10 -23.19
CA GLU A 73 8.87 6.77 -23.49
C GLU A 73 8.98 5.64 -24.53
N LEU A 74 8.14 4.60 -24.40
CA LEU A 74 8.09 3.52 -25.38
C LEU A 74 7.64 4.02 -26.76
N ALA A 75 6.63 4.89 -26.83
CA ALA A 75 6.16 5.47 -28.08
C ALA A 75 7.23 6.34 -28.76
N GLU A 76 7.95 7.15 -28.00
CA GLU A 76 9.00 8.03 -28.49
C GLU A 76 10.23 7.25 -28.99
N SER A 77 10.64 6.18 -28.30
CA SER A 77 11.74 5.32 -28.70
C SER A 77 11.47 4.56 -30.02
N HIS A 78 10.22 4.16 -30.29
CA HIS A 78 9.83 3.56 -31.57
C HIS A 78 9.83 4.54 -32.77
N VAL A 79 9.59 5.84 -32.55
CA VAL A 79 9.63 6.86 -33.62
C VAL A 79 11.07 7.15 -34.07
N SER A 80 12.05 7.04 -33.16
CA SER A 80 13.46 7.29 -33.47
C SER A 80 14.08 6.23 -34.39
N HIS A 81 13.60 4.99 -34.38
CA HIS A 81 14.17 3.88 -35.17
C HIS A 81 13.78 3.87 -36.66
N LYS A 82 12.88 4.73 -37.13
CA LYS A 82 12.45 4.78 -38.55
C LYS A 82 13.20 5.80 -39.42
N LYS A 83 14.22 6.46 -38.89
CA LYS A 83 15.00 7.47 -39.63
C LYS A 83 16.37 6.93 -40.03
N HIS A 84 16.43 6.08 -41.05
CA HIS A 84 17.48 6.03 -42.08
C HIS A 84 17.45 4.68 -42.83
N ILE A 85 16.74 4.66 -43.96
CA ILE A 85 17.10 3.81 -45.10
C ILE A 85 17.31 4.75 -46.27
N THR A 86 18.56 5.17 -46.48
CA THR A 86 18.96 5.90 -47.68
C THR A 86 19.10 4.87 -48.80
N PRO A 87 18.35 4.96 -49.91
CA PRO A 87 18.56 4.09 -51.04
C PRO A 87 19.89 4.50 -51.71
N ILE A 88 20.80 3.54 -51.86
CA ILE A 88 22.05 3.70 -52.58
C ILE A 88 21.70 3.70 -54.08
N ALA A 89 21.97 4.82 -54.75
CA ALA A 89 21.92 4.96 -56.20
C ALA A 89 23.32 4.81 -56.79
#